data_AF-A0A6J8DT16-F1
#
_entry.id   AF-A0A6J8DT16-F1
#
_cell.length_a   1.000
_cell.length_b   1.000
_cell.length_c   1.000
_cell.angle_alpha   90.00
_cell.angle_beta   90.00
_cell.angle_gamma   90.00
#
_symmetry.space_group_name_H-M   'P 1'
#
loop_
_entity.id
_entity.type
_entity.pdbx_description
1 polymer ?
#
loop_
_entity_poly.entity_id
_entity_poly.type
_entity_poly.pdbx_seq_one_letter_code
_entity_poly.pdbx_strand_id
1 'polypeptide(L)'
;MLNPHWKDETVFQEARKIVIAMFQHITFNDFLPLILGQTSMQRFELFSGDVDEDLFSDPYDEDINPQVLNSVNVAAHRFGHSQVTNEQNFLDEDCNTVAVNKLKDIFENPRLLQQNNGIHVPFLGRHLACTASNKTDNFFVNGMRNTLLRLPEPPGSDIVARNIQRGRDQGVSGYNTWRKFCGLEPINLFNKFGKFGEALMKLHNDPDDIDLFVGAMLEKDQGFNIGPTFQCSGMNGRARCFPLLKSNLDL
;
A
#
# COMPACT_ATOMS: atom_id res chain seq x y z
N MET A 1 -20.10 20.75 23.93
CA MET A 1 -20.53 19.49 23.29
C MET A 1 -21.74 19.83 22.43
N LEU A 2 -21.78 19.42 21.15
CA LEU A 2 -22.81 19.86 20.19
C LEU A 2 -24.19 19.23 20.43
N ASN A 3 -24.24 17.94 20.80
CA ASN A 3 -25.46 17.20 21.15
C ASN A 3 -25.40 16.66 22.58
N PRO A 4 -25.71 17.47 23.62
CA PRO A 4 -25.57 17.04 25.02
C PRO A 4 -26.53 15.93 25.46
N HIS A 5 -27.56 15.63 24.66
CA HIS A 5 -28.58 14.62 24.95
C HIS A 5 -28.21 13.22 24.45
N TRP A 6 -27.13 13.09 23.66
CA TRP A 6 -26.66 11.79 23.17
C TRP A 6 -26.04 10.99 24.30
N LYS A 7 -26.28 9.67 24.28
CA LYS A 7 -25.58 8.71 25.13
C LYS A 7 -24.16 8.53 24.61
N ASP A 8 -23.27 8.06 25.48
CA ASP A 8 -21.87 7.76 25.14
C ASP A 8 -21.73 6.89 23.87
N GLU A 9 -22.50 5.80 23.78
CA GLU A 9 -22.51 4.92 22.59
C GLU A 9 -22.86 5.65 21.29
N THR A 10 -23.84 6.56 21.34
CA THR A 10 -24.23 7.35 20.16
C THR A 10 -23.09 8.28 19.74
N VAL A 11 -22.43 8.93 20.70
CA VAL A 11 -21.26 9.78 20.42
C VAL A 11 -20.14 8.96 19.80
N PHE A 12 -19.86 7.76 20.32
CA PHE A 12 -18.84 6.87 19.79
C PHE A 12 -19.15 6.41 18.36
N GLN A 13 -20.35 5.91 18.08
CA GLN A 13 -20.70 5.40 16.75
C GLN A 13 -20.73 6.51 15.69
N GLU A 14 -21.23 7.71 16.04
CA GLU A 14 -21.22 8.85 15.12
C GLU A 14 -19.79 9.33 14.84
N ALA A 15 -18.93 9.41 15.86
CA ALA A 15 -17.52 9.72 15.67
C ALA A 15 -16.81 8.66 14.81
N ARG A 16 -17.06 7.37 15.07
CA ARG A 16 -16.52 6.25 14.30
C ARG A 16 -16.97 6.31 12.84
N LYS A 17 -18.25 6.58 12.58
CA LYS A 17 -18.82 6.72 11.24
C LYS A 17 -18.15 7.84 10.45
N ILE A 18 -17.94 9.00 11.08
CA ILE A 18 -17.23 10.13 10.46
C ILE A 18 -15.78 9.75 10.14
N VAL A 19 -15.06 9.12 11.07
CA VAL A 19 -13.67 8.70 10.85
C VAL A 19 -13.57 7.68 9.71
N ILE A 20 -14.50 6.72 9.62
CA ILE A 20 -14.57 5.77 8.49
C ILE A 20 -14.74 6.53 7.17
N ALA A 21 -15.67 7.48 7.11
CA ALA A 21 -15.90 8.29 5.91
C ALA A 21 -14.66 9.11 5.52
N MET A 22 -13.93 9.67 6.49
CA MET A 22 -12.67 10.38 6.23
C MET A 22 -11.60 9.45 5.63
N PHE A 23 -11.43 8.24 6.17
CA PHE A 23 -10.49 7.27 5.62
C PHE A 23 -10.85 6.86 4.19
N GLN A 24 -12.13 6.61 3.92
CA GLN A 24 -12.61 6.30 2.57
C GLN A 24 -12.34 7.46 1.62
N HIS A 25 -12.69 8.69 2.00
CA HIS A 25 -12.48 9.87 1.17
C HIS A 25 -11.00 10.08 0.82
N ILE A 26 -10.12 10.06 1.82
CA ILE A 26 -8.67 10.21 1.60
C ILE A 26 -8.13 9.07 0.72
N THR A 27 -8.59 7.84 0.94
CA THR A 27 -8.12 6.68 0.17
C THR A 27 -8.50 6.81 -1.30
N PHE A 28 -9.77 7.09 -1.62
CA PHE A 28 -10.27 7.07 -2.99
C PHE A 28 -10.02 8.37 -3.77
N ASN A 29 -9.93 9.53 -3.10
CA ASN A 29 -9.78 10.82 -3.78
C ASN A 29 -8.35 11.36 -3.74
N ASP A 30 -7.56 11.03 -2.71
CA ASP A 30 -6.19 11.55 -2.59
C ASP A 30 -5.13 10.47 -2.86
N PHE A 31 -5.28 9.28 -2.27
CA PHE A 31 -4.25 8.25 -2.32
C PHE A 31 -4.28 7.42 -3.61
N LEU A 32 -5.40 6.76 -3.92
CA LEU A 32 -5.50 5.85 -5.07
C LEU A 32 -5.23 6.53 -6.43
N PRO A 33 -5.67 7.78 -6.71
CA PRO A 33 -5.33 8.46 -7.95
C PRO A 33 -3.82 8.62 -8.17
N LEU A 34 -3.05 8.88 -7.11
CA LEU A 34 -1.60 8.99 -7.16
C LEU A 34 -0.92 7.64 -7.39
N ILE A 35 -1.52 6.55 -6.89
CA ILE A 35 -0.96 5.20 -7.03
C ILE A 35 -1.30 4.58 -8.38
N LEU A 36 -2.58 4.55 -8.74
CA LEU A 36 -3.13 3.85 -9.90
C LEU A 36 -3.11 4.68 -11.17
N GLY A 37 -3.21 6.00 -11.04
CA GLY A 37 -3.40 6.91 -12.14
C GLY A 37 -4.84 7.03 -12.63
N GLN A 38 -5.13 8.13 -13.32
CA GLN A 38 -6.48 8.46 -13.76
C GLN A 38 -7.09 7.39 -14.68
N THR A 39 -6.31 6.81 -15.59
CA THR A 39 -6.79 5.77 -16.49
C THR A 39 -7.30 4.55 -15.74
N SER A 40 -6.59 4.12 -14.69
CA SER A 40 -6.99 2.98 -13.87
C SER A 40 -8.16 3.34 -12.95
N MET A 41 -8.16 4.54 -12.36
CA MET A 41 -9.29 5.04 -11.57
C MET A 41 -10.59 5.06 -12.38
N GLN A 42 -10.55 5.50 -13.64
CA GLN A 42 -11.70 5.47 -14.55
C GLN A 42 -12.07 4.04 -14.96
N ARG A 43 -11.09 3.24 -15.38
CA ARG A 43 -11.31 1.85 -15.82
C ARG A 43 -11.99 1.00 -14.75
N PHE A 44 -11.68 1.27 -13.48
CA PHE A 44 -12.19 0.55 -12.33
C PHE A 44 -13.30 1.31 -11.58
N GLU A 45 -13.79 2.43 -12.12
CA GLU A 45 -14.89 3.22 -11.52
C GLU A 45 -14.64 3.58 -10.03
N LEU A 46 -13.39 3.92 -9.68
CA LEU A 46 -12.94 4.09 -8.29
C LEU A 46 -13.09 5.51 -7.76
N PHE A 47 -13.52 6.47 -8.57
CA PHE A 47 -13.81 7.80 -8.04
C PHE A 47 -15.01 7.73 -7.12
N SER A 48 -14.91 8.40 -5.98
CA SER A 48 -16.10 8.73 -5.18
C SER A 48 -16.92 9.64 -6.09
N GLY A 49 -18.04 9.15 -6.63
CA GLY A 49 -18.69 9.72 -7.81
C GLY A 49 -18.83 11.25 -7.78
N ASP A 50 -18.73 11.87 -8.96
CA ASP A 50 -19.26 13.21 -9.15
C ASP A 50 -20.73 13.15 -8.74
N VAL A 51 -21.06 13.85 -7.66
CA VAL A 51 -22.45 14.04 -7.25
C VAL A 51 -23.05 14.93 -8.33
N ASP A 52 -23.55 14.35 -9.41
CA ASP A 52 -24.55 15.03 -10.23
C ASP A 52 -25.63 15.45 -9.23
N GLU A 53 -25.81 16.75 -9.05
CA GLU A 53 -26.65 17.35 -8.00
C GLU A 53 -28.10 16.82 -8.01
N ASP A 54 -28.49 16.16 -9.11
CA ASP A 54 -29.83 15.62 -9.34
C ASP A 54 -29.99 14.10 -9.12
N LEU A 55 -28.92 13.33 -8.89
CA LEU A 55 -29.02 11.86 -8.71
C LEU A 55 -28.10 11.36 -7.59
N PHE A 56 -28.67 11.14 -6.41
CA PHE A 56 -28.16 10.21 -5.41
C PHE A 56 -28.11 8.79 -5.99
N SER A 57 -27.12 8.49 -6.82
CA SER A 57 -26.85 7.10 -7.21
C SER A 57 -26.22 6.40 -6.00
N ASP A 58 -26.86 5.32 -5.54
CA ASP A 58 -26.29 4.44 -4.52
C ASP A 58 -25.33 3.50 -5.25
N PRO A 59 -23.99 3.65 -5.08
CA PRO A 59 -23.04 2.76 -5.75
C PRO A 59 -23.01 1.37 -5.09
N TYR A 60 -23.72 1.15 -3.99
CA TYR A 60 -23.82 -0.15 -3.31
C TYR A 60 -24.39 -1.21 -4.25
N ASP A 61 -23.69 -2.34 -4.31
CA ASP A 61 -24.09 -3.52 -5.05
C ASP A 61 -23.84 -4.75 -4.14
N GLU A 62 -24.92 -5.45 -3.80
CA GLU A 62 -24.90 -6.61 -2.90
C GLU A 62 -24.26 -7.85 -3.54
N ASP A 63 -24.18 -7.89 -4.87
CA ASP A 63 -23.57 -9.00 -5.61
C ASP A 63 -22.04 -8.90 -5.67
N ILE A 64 -21.46 -7.84 -5.10
CA ILE A 64 -20.01 -7.64 -5.06
C ILE A 64 -19.43 -8.27 -3.81
N ASN A 65 -18.48 -9.18 -4.00
CA ASN A 65 -17.71 -9.76 -2.91
C ASN A 65 -16.67 -8.74 -2.40
N PRO A 66 -16.79 -8.23 -1.16
CA PRO A 66 -15.87 -7.22 -0.62
C PRO A 66 -14.57 -7.83 -0.07
N GLN A 67 -14.36 -9.14 -0.20
CA GLN A 67 -13.18 -9.81 0.33
C GLN A 67 -11.91 -9.35 -0.39
N VAL A 68 -10.86 -9.11 0.40
CA VAL A 68 -9.54 -8.79 -0.12
C VAL A 68 -8.95 -10.02 -0.80
N LEU A 69 -8.57 -9.89 -2.06
CA LEU A 69 -7.85 -10.94 -2.78
C LEU A 69 -6.51 -11.25 -2.09
N ASN A 70 -6.15 -12.53 -2.08
CA ASN A 70 -4.86 -12.97 -1.55
C ASN A 70 -3.67 -12.24 -2.20
N SER A 71 -3.67 -12.12 -3.54
CA SER A 71 -2.62 -11.42 -4.30
C SER A 71 -2.45 -9.95 -3.91
N VAL A 72 -3.52 -9.27 -3.49
CA VAL A 72 -3.45 -7.90 -2.99
C VAL A 72 -2.65 -7.86 -1.68
N ASN A 73 -2.97 -8.75 -0.74
CA ASN A 73 -2.37 -8.78 0.59
C ASN A 73 -0.88 -9.19 0.58
N VAL A 74 -0.53 -10.21 -0.21
CA VAL A 74 0.85 -10.77 -0.17
C VAL A 74 1.78 -10.24 -1.25
N ALA A 75 1.27 -9.59 -2.29
CA ALA A 75 2.10 -9.07 -3.38
C ALA A 75 1.79 -7.61 -3.72
N ALA A 76 0.63 -7.29 -4.29
CA ALA A 76 0.40 -5.97 -4.89
C ALA A 76 0.57 -4.83 -3.88
N HIS A 77 -0.10 -4.89 -2.72
CA HIS A 77 -0.05 -3.83 -1.71
C HIS A 77 1.27 -3.77 -0.91
N ARG A 78 2.26 -4.60 -1.28
CA ARG A 78 3.63 -4.59 -0.73
C ARG A 78 4.56 -3.67 -1.51
N PHE A 79 4.11 -3.05 -2.61
CA PHE A 79 4.90 -2.07 -3.38
C PHE A 79 5.43 -0.94 -2.47
N GLY A 80 4.65 -0.51 -1.47
CA GLY A 80 5.02 0.56 -0.55
C GLY A 80 6.28 0.26 0.27
N HIS A 81 6.73 -0.99 0.34
CA HIS A 81 7.99 -1.34 1.02
C HIS A 81 9.24 -0.74 0.33
N SER A 82 9.22 -0.46 -0.98
CA SER A 82 10.34 0.24 -1.64
C SER A 82 10.28 1.76 -1.44
N GLN A 83 9.10 2.30 -1.14
CA GLN A 83 8.90 3.73 -0.85
C GLN A 83 9.43 4.15 0.52
N VAL A 84 9.71 3.19 1.42
CA VAL A 84 10.23 3.46 2.76
C VAL A 84 11.65 4.04 2.69
N THR A 85 11.87 5.17 3.36
CA THR A 85 13.17 5.80 3.56
C THR A 85 14.00 5.06 4.61
N ASN A 86 15.33 5.20 4.58
CA ASN A 86 16.19 4.51 5.53
C ASN A 86 16.25 5.19 6.92
N GLU A 87 15.56 6.32 7.08
CA GLU A 87 15.55 7.19 8.25
C GLU A 87 14.17 7.85 8.40
N GLN A 88 13.72 8.05 9.64
CA GLN A 88 12.52 8.82 10.00
C GLN A 88 12.91 9.95 10.95
N ASN A 89 13.24 11.11 10.39
CA ASN A 89 13.87 12.18 11.13
C ASN A 89 12.87 12.98 11.97
N PHE A 90 13.36 13.71 12.96
CA PHE A 90 12.59 14.74 13.64
C PHE A 90 12.82 16.07 12.95
N LEU A 91 11.76 16.70 12.49
CA LEU A 91 11.83 17.99 11.80
C LEU A 91 11.18 19.11 12.63
N ASP A 92 11.82 20.28 12.67
CA ASP A 92 11.24 21.48 13.26
C ASP A 92 10.16 22.10 12.35
N GLU A 93 9.64 23.27 12.74
CA GLU A 93 8.56 23.98 12.04
C GLU A 93 8.96 24.45 10.64
N ASP A 94 10.25 24.64 10.40
CA ASP A 94 10.82 25.04 9.11
C ASP A 94 11.26 23.81 8.28
N CYS A 95 10.84 22.61 8.67
CA CYS A 95 11.23 21.32 8.10
C CYS A 95 12.74 21.02 8.17
N ASN A 96 13.50 21.67 9.07
CA ASN A 96 14.92 21.37 9.26
C ASN A 96 15.08 20.14 10.15
N THR A 97 16.10 19.33 9.88
CA THR A 97 16.38 18.13 10.67
C THR A 97 16.97 18.49 12.04
N VAL A 98 16.24 18.13 13.09
CA VAL A 98 16.63 18.29 14.49
C VAL A 98 17.28 17.01 15.03
N ALA A 99 16.80 15.84 14.60
CA ALA A 99 17.39 14.56 14.95
C ALA A 99 17.22 13.55 13.81
N VAL A 100 18.22 12.69 13.62
CA VAL A 100 18.18 11.60 12.65
C VAL A 100 17.84 10.30 13.36
N ASN A 101 16.76 9.64 12.96
CA ASN A 101 16.42 8.32 13.49
C ASN A 101 16.52 7.27 12.39
N LYS A 102 17.52 6.39 12.50
CA LYS A 102 17.75 5.33 11.51
C LYS A 102 16.66 4.27 11.62
N LEU A 103 16.12 3.84 10.49
CA LEU A 103 14.99 2.90 10.45
C LEU A 103 15.27 1.61 11.24
N LYS A 104 16.50 1.09 11.15
CA LYS A 104 16.95 -0.13 11.86
C LYS A 104 16.83 -0.05 13.40
N ASP A 105 16.79 1.16 13.97
CA ASP A 105 16.83 1.40 15.42
C ASP A 105 15.46 1.80 16.00
N ILE A 106 14.45 1.98 15.14
CA ILE A 106 13.12 2.52 15.52
C ILE A 106 11.96 1.56 15.29
N PHE A 107 12.20 0.40 14.65
CA PHE A 107 11.20 -0.65 14.57
C PHE A 107 10.74 -1.08 15.97
N GLU A 108 9.42 -1.17 16.15
CA GLU A 108 8.79 -1.59 17.41
C GLU A 108 9.27 -0.81 18.66
N ASN A 109 9.67 0.45 18.47
CA ASN A 109 10.19 1.29 19.55
C ASN A 109 9.20 2.40 19.93
N PRO A 110 8.23 2.14 20.84
CA PRO A 110 7.24 3.14 21.25
C PRO A 110 7.87 4.31 22.02
N ARG A 111 9.09 4.14 22.56
CA ARG A 111 9.79 5.20 23.29
C ARG A 111 10.10 6.40 22.40
N LEU A 112 10.25 6.19 21.09
CA LEU A 112 10.45 7.27 20.13
C LEU A 112 9.37 8.34 20.25
N LEU A 113 8.12 7.92 20.53
CA LEU A 113 6.96 8.80 20.67
C LEU A 113 6.62 9.13 22.12
N GLN A 114 6.81 8.18 23.05
CA GLN A 114 6.35 8.34 24.44
C GLN A 114 7.30 9.17 25.31
N GLN A 115 8.58 9.26 24.95
CA GLN A 115 9.55 10.06 25.71
C GLN A 115 9.15 11.53 25.75
N ASN A 116 9.56 12.21 26.83
CA ASN A 116 9.37 13.65 27.00
C ASN A 116 7.90 14.09 26.83
N ASN A 117 6.97 13.28 27.36
CA ASN A 117 5.52 13.55 27.32
C ASN A 117 4.96 13.77 25.90
N GLY A 118 5.49 13.06 24.89
CA GLY A 118 4.96 13.12 23.53
C GLY A 118 5.50 14.25 22.66
N ILE A 119 6.50 15.02 23.11
CA ILE A 119 7.02 16.19 22.38
C ILE A 119 7.57 15.83 20.99
N HIS A 120 7.90 14.56 20.74
CA HIS A 120 8.42 14.09 19.47
C HIS A 120 7.34 13.84 18.40
N VAL A 121 6.06 13.75 18.78
CA VAL A 121 4.96 13.44 17.84
C VAL A 121 4.87 14.49 16.72
N PRO A 122 4.88 15.81 17.00
CA PRO A 122 4.87 16.82 15.93
C PRO A 122 6.10 16.74 15.02
N PHE A 123 7.28 16.41 15.56
CA PHE A 123 8.50 16.31 14.75
C PHE A 123 8.43 15.18 13.73
N LEU A 124 7.89 14.02 14.12
CA LEU A 124 7.69 12.91 13.20
C LEU A 124 6.56 13.21 12.20
N GLY A 125 5.47 13.84 12.65
CA GLY A 125 4.39 14.30 11.75
C GLY A 125 4.91 15.21 10.65
N ARG A 126 5.82 16.14 10.98
CA ARG A 126 6.49 17.00 10.00
C ARG A 126 7.41 16.23 9.07
N HIS A 127 8.10 15.19 9.54
CA HIS A 127 8.88 14.33 8.65
C HIS A 127 8.01 13.68 7.57
N LEU A 128 6.84 13.15 7.95
CA LEU A 128 5.89 12.56 7.00
C LEU A 128 5.34 13.59 6.00
N ALA A 129 5.27 14.87 6.37
CA ALA A 129 4.77 15.94 5.51
C ALA A 129 5.84 16.60 4.63
N CYS A 130 7.06 16.80 5.14
CA CYS A 130 8.12 17.54 4.44
C CYS A 130 9.10 16.64 3.66
N THR A 131 9.09 15.32 3.89
CA THR A 131 10.06 14.40 3.29
C THR A 131 9.40 13.61 2.16
N ALA A 132 10.01 13.63 0.97
CA ALA A 132 9.58 12.79 -0.13
C ALA A 132 9.85 11.30 0.17
N SER A 133 8.91 10.44 -0.22
CA SER A 133 9.13 8.98 -0.19
C SER A 133 10.17 8.57 -1.23
N ASN A 134 10.73 7.37 -1.08
CA ASN A 134 11.46 6.73 -2.17
C ASN A 134 10.50 6.40 -3.33
N LYS A 135 11.07 6.19 -4.52
CA LYS A 135 10.32 5.72 -5.68
C LYS A 135 9.89 4.27 -5.48
N THR A 136 8.78 3.89 -6.11
CA THR A 136 8.44 2.48 -6.22
C THR A 136 9.28 1.82 -7.30
N ASP A 137 10.31 1.09 -6.89
CA ASP A 137 11.14 0.32 -7.80
C ASP A 137 11.75 -0.91 -7.10
N ASN A 138 12.65 -1.60 -7.79
CA ASN A 138 13.32 -2.79 -7.28
C ASN A 138 14.43 -2.50 -6.24
N PHE A 139 14.57 -1.26 -5.77
CA PHE A 139 15.51 -0.88 -4.71
C PHE A 139 14.78 -0.76 -3.36
N PHE A 140 15.39 -1.38 -2.35
CA PHE A 140 14.88 -1.37 -0.98
C PHE A 140 16.01 -0.94 -0.05
N VAL A 141 15.73 -0.01 0.85
CA VAL A 141 16.71 0.52 1.79
C VAL A 141 17.24 -0.56 2.73
N ASN A 142 18.46 -0.38 3.23
CA ASN A 142 19.14 -1.34 4.11
C ASN A 142 18.33 -1.66 5.39
N GLY A 143 17.61 -0.68 5.92
CA GLY A 143 16.68 -0.82 7.04
C GLY A 143 15.58 -1.85 6.80
N MET A 144 15.12 -1.98 5.56
CA MET A 144 14.06 -2.91 5.16
C MET A 144 14.62 -4.25 4.67
N ARG A 145 15.77 -4.25 4.00
CA ARG A 145 16.33 -5.46 3.35
C ARG A 145 17.27 -6.28 4.24
N ASN A 146 18.03 -5.66 5.13
CA ASN A 146 19.07 -6.39 5.87
C ASN A 146 18.93 -6.27 7.39
N THR A 147 18.12 -5.33 7.88
CA THR A 147 18.04 -5.01 9.31
C THR A 147 16.60 -4.81 9.79
N LEU A 148 15.62 -5.34 9.04
CA LEU A 148 14.20 -5.24 9.38
C LEU A 148 13.94 -5.92 10.72
N LEU A 149 13.26 -5.23 11.64
CA LEU A 149 12.92 -5.73 12.99
C LEU A 149 14.15 -6.32 13.71
N ARG A 150 15.32 -5.71 13.55
CA ARG A 150 16.55 -6.20 14.19
C ARG A 150 16.40 -6.20 15.70
N LEU A 151 16.64 -7.36 16.31
CA LEU A 151 16.85 -7.53 17.73
C LEU A 151 18.36 -7.66 18.02
N PRO A 152 18.81 -7.58 19.28
CA PRO A 152 20.19 -7.91 19.63
C PRO A 152 20.62 -9.28 19.09
N GLU A 153 19.71 -10.26 19.13
CA GLU A 153 19.76 -11.54 18.41
C GLU A 153 18.31 -11.98 18.11
N PRO A 154 17.96 -12.40 16.88
CA PRO A 154 18.78 -12.51 15.66
C PRO A 154 19.04 -11.16 14.94
N PRO A 155 20.02 -11.08 14.02
CA PRO A 155 20.58 -9.82 13.47
C PRO A 155 19.66 -8.98 12.57
N GLY A 156 18.39 -9.34 12.42
CA GLY A 156 17.40 -8.69 11.55
C GLY A 156 16.87 -9.62 10.46
N SER A 157 15.91 -9.12 9.68
CA SER A 157 15.27 -9.85 8.58
C SER A 157 15.29 -9.05 7.28
N ASP A 158 14.91 -9.73 6.18
CA ASP A 158 14.79 -9.13 4.84
C ASP A 158 13.32 -9.06 4.43
N ILE A 159 12.77 -7.85 4.28
CA ILE A 159 11.37 -7.67 3.87
C ILE A 159 11.09 -8.29 2.49
N VAL A 160 12.05 -8.20 1.56
CA VAL A 160 11.89 -8.67 0.18
C VAL A 160 11.86 -10.18 0.18
N ALA A 161 12.78 -10.82 0.89
CA ALA A 161 12.77 -12.28 1.06
C ALA A 161 11.48 -12.75 1.75
N ARG A 162 11.00 -12.03 2.76
CA ARG A 162 9.71 -12.34 3.42
C ARG A 162 8.51 -12.19 2.48
N ASN A 163 8.48 -11.17 1.61
CA ASN A 163 7.40 -11.01 0.63
C ASN A 163 7.40 -12.17 -0.38
N ILE A 164 8.56 -12.53 -0.92
CA ILE A 164 8.72 -13.68 -1.82
C ILE A 164 8.26 -14.97 -1.13
N GLN A 165 8.77 -15.23 0.07
CA GLN A 165 8.42 -16.44 0.83
C GLN A 165 6.93 -16.46 1.17
N ARG A 166 6.31 -15.30 1.50
CA ARG A 166 4.88 -15.19 1.80
C ARG A 166 4.01 -15.46 0.57
N GLY A 167 4.42 -14.97 -0.61
CA GLY A 167 3.73 -15.27 -1.86
C GLY A 167 3.69 -16.78 -2.14
N ARG A 168 4.82 -17.47 -1.92
CA ARG A 168 4.95 -18.93 -2.08
C ARG A 168 4.15 -19.70 -1.03
N ASP A 169 4.25 -19.30 0.23
CA ASP A 169 3.50 -19.86 1.37
C ASP A 169 1.98 -19.81 1.15
N GLN A 170 1.48 -18.70 0.61
CA GLN A 170 0.04 -18.52 0.33
C GLN A 170 -0.37 -18.99 -1.08
N GLY A 171 0.51 -19.66 -1.82
CA GLY A 171 0.20 -20.25 -3.12
C GLY A 171 -0.23 -19.23 -4.18
N VAL A 172 0.26 -17.99 -4.12
CA VAL A 172 -0.06 -16.99 -5.15
C VAL A 172 0.65 -17.34 -6.45
N SER A 173 -0.13 -17.42 -7.52
CA SER A 173 0.39 -17.75 -8.85
C SER A 173 1.49 -16.78 -9.32
N GLY A 174 2.39 -17.28 -10.16
CA GLY A 174 3.50 -16.52 -10.72
C GLY A 174 3.07 -15.32 -11.56
N TYR A 175 4.05 -14.45 -11.83
CA TYR A 175 3.88 -13.17 -12.51
C TYR A 175 3.16 -13.30 -13.86
N ASN A 176 3.57 -14.21 -14.74
CA ASN A 176 2.93 -14.37 -16.05
C ASN A 176 1.49 -14.89 -15.98
N THR A 177 1.11 -15.62 -14.92
CA THR A 177 -0.29 -16.02 -14.70
C THR A 177 -1.15 -14.78 -14.44
N TRP A 178 -0.67 -13.86 -13.61
CA TRP A 178 -1.35 -12.58 -13.36
C TRP A 178 -1.36 -11.67 -14.56
N ARG A 179 -0.28 -11.61 -15.35
CA ARG A 179 -0.28 -10.89 -16.63
C ARG A 179 -1.40 -11.37 -17.54
N LYS A 180 -1.50 -12.69 -17.76
CA LYS A 180 -2.56 -13.32 -18.57
C LYS A 180 -3.96 -12.98 -18.01
N PHE A 181 -4.16 -13.13 -16.70
CA PHE A 181 -5.42 -12.78 -16.03
C PHE A 181 -5.80 -11.30 -16.22
N CYS A 182 -4.82 -10.41 -16.26
CA CYS A 182 -4.99 -8.98 -16.49
C CYS A 182 -5.10 -8.58 -17.97
N GLY A 183 -5.09 -9.54 -18.90
CA GLY A 183 -5.09 -9.28 -20.35
C GLY A 183 -3.78 -8.69 -20.86
N LEU A 184 -2.67 -8.88 -20.14
CA LEU A 184 -1.33 -8.44 -20.51
C LEU A 184 -0.56 -9.60 -21.16
N GLU A 185 0.23 -9.27 -22.18
CA GLU A 185 1.12 -10.24 -22.85
C GLU A 185 2.13 -10.85 -21.87
N PRO A 186 2.22 -12.19 -21.73
CA PRO A 186 3.22 -12.81 -20.87
C PRO A 186 4.64 -12.55 -21.38
N ILE A 187 5.60 -12.54 -20.45
CA ILE A 187 7.02 -12.38 -20.79
C ILE A 187 7.67 -13.75 -20.89
N ASN A 188 7.91 -14.22 -22.11
CA ASN A 188 8.42 -15.58 -22.36
C ASN A 188 9.96 -15.67 -22.44
N LEU A 189 10.68 -14.55 -22.28
CA LEU A 189 12.15 -14.51 -22.37
C LEU A 189 12.71 -13.59 -21.30
N PHE A 190 13.70 -14.06 -20.54
CA PHE A 190 14.35 -13.28 -19.48
C PHE A 190 14.93 -11.95 -19.98
N ASN A 191 15.41 -11.89 -21.24
CA ASN A 191 15.99 -10.67 -21.81
C ASN A 191 14.99 -9.49 -21.91
N LYS A 192 13.68 -9.74 -21.85
CA LYS A 192 12.64 -8.71 -21.82
C LYS A 192 12.59 -7.94 -20.50
N PHE A 193 13.21 -8.46 -19.44
CA PHE A 193 13.42 -7.73 -18.17
C PHE A 193 14.64 -6.79 -18.24
N GLY A 194 15.24 -6.59 -19.42
CA GLY A 194 16.38 -5.70 -19.61
C GLY A 194 17.59 -6.14 -18.80
N LYS A 195 18.19 -5.21 -18.03
CA LYS A 195 19.37 -5.47 -17.20
C LYS A 195 19.18 -6.54 -16.12
N PHE A 196 17.93 -6.86 -15.77
CA PHE A 196 17.61 -7.86 -14.75
C PHE A 196 17.48 -9.28 -15.31
N GLY A 197 17.43 -9.43 -16.64
CA GLY A 197 17.21 -10.73 -17.28
C GLY A 197 18.27 -11.76 -16.91
N GLU A 198 19.54 -11.38 -16.88
CA GLU A 198 20.62 -12.31 -16.52
C GLU A 198 20.52 -12.79 -15.07
N ALA A 199 20.13 -11.90 -14.15
CA ALA A 199 19.94 -12.27 -12.75
C ALA A 199 18.74 -13.21 -12.56
N LEU A 200 17.62 -12.93 -13.23
CA LEU A 200 16.43 -13.78 -13.20
C LEU A 200 16.69 -15.15 -13.81
N MET A 201 17.43 -15.22 -14.91
CA MET A 201 17.81 -16.47 -15.57
C MET A 201 18.72 -17.35 -14.69
N LYS A 202 19.49 -16.76 -13.77
CA LYS A 202 20.27 -17.52 -12.78
C LYS A 202 19.42 -18.05 -11.62
N LEU A 203 18.24 -17.47 -11.39
CA LEU A 203 17.37 -17.76 -10.24
C LEU A 203 16.16 -18.63 -10.61
N HIS A 204 15.72 -18.57 -11.86
CA HIS A 204 14.51 -19.23 -12.37
C HIS A 204 14.85 -20.00 -13.64
N ASN A 205 14.22 -21.18 -13.83
CA ASN A 205 14.40 -21.97 -15.04
C ASN A 205 13.52 -21.43 -16.17
N ASP A 206 12.30 -21.00 -15.85
CA ASP A 206 11.34 -20.43 -16.80
C ASP A 206 10.85 -19.04 -16.31
N PRO A 207 10.63 -18.06 -17.20
CA PRO A 207 9.97 -16.80 -16.83
C PRO A 207 8.60 -16.95 -16.16
N ASP A 208 7.87 -18.05 -16.39
CA ASP A 208 6.62 -18.38 -15.69
C ASP A 208 6.83 -18.69 -14.19
N ASP A 209 8.05 -19.04 -13.77
CA ASP A 209 8.42 -19.32 -12.37
C ASP A 209 8.68 -18.03 -11.55
N ILE A 210 8.64 -16.85 -12.17
CA ILE A 210 8.91 -15.58 -11.49
C ILE A 210 7.77 -15.29 -10.51
N ASP A 211 8.10 -15.06 -9.24
CA ASP A 211 7.13 -14.67 -8.21
C ASP A 211 6.41 -13.37 -8.60
N LEU A 212 5.09 -13.28 -8.38
CA LEU A 212 4.28 -12.10 -8.73
C LEU A 212 4.91 -10.80 -8.22
N PHE A 213 5.33 -10.78 -6.94
CA PHE A 213 5.94 -9.60 -6.34
C PHE A 213 7.20 -9.17 -7.08
N VAL A 214 8.08 -10.11 -7.44
CA VAL A 214 9.34 -9.81 -8.14
C VAL A 214 9.07 -9.28 -9.53
N GLY A 215 8.26 -9.99 -10.32
CA GLY A 215 7.99 -9.61 -11.71
C GLY A 215 7.32 -8.25 -11.83
N ALA A 216 6.33 -7.97 -10.99
CA ALA A 216 5.59 -6.72 -11.03
C ALA A 216 6.37 -5.52 -10.46
N MET A 217 7.27 -5.72 -9.48
CA MET A 217 8.20 -4.67 -9.03
C MET A 217 9.25 -4.28 -10.08
N LEU A 218 9.43 -5.11 -11.12
CA LEU A 218 10.34 -4.84 -12.24
C LEU A 218 9.65 -4.18 -13.44
N GLU A 219 8.32 -4.03 -13.41
CA GLU A 219 7.61 -3.26 -14.43
C GLU A 219 7.98 -1.79 -14.35
N LYS A 220 8.06 -1.13 -15.51
CA LYS A 220 8.28 0.32 -15.57
C LYS A 220 7.01 1.04 -15.11
N ASP A 221 7.23 2.15 -14.41
CA ASP A 221 6.18 3.13 -14.17
C ASP A 221 5.68 3.70 -15.51
N GLN A 222 4.36 3.83 -15.65
CA GLN A 222 3.73 4.49 -16.80
C GLN A 222 3.32 5.92 -16.46
N GLY A 223 4.13 6.61 -15.63
CA GLY A 223 3.79 7.90 -15.03
C GLY A 223 2.99 7.80 -13.72
N PHE A 224 2.86 6.60 -13.16
CA PHE A 224 2.18 6.31 -11.89
C PHE A 224 3.07 5.45 -10.98
N ASN A 225 2.74 5.34 -9.70
CA ASN A 225 3.62 4.67 -8.73
C ASN A 225 3.74 3.15 -8.90
N ILE A 226 2.94 2.49 -9.73
CA ILE A 226 3.01 1.03 -9.93
C ILE A 226 2.80 0.63 -11.39
N GLY A 227 3.35 -0.53 -11.77
CA GLY A 227 3.19 -1.12 -13.10
C GLY A 227 1.82 -1.74 -13.36
N PRO A 228 1.50 -2.04 -14.63
CA PRO A 228 0.18 -2.50 -15.06
C PRO A 228 -0.30 -3.80 -14.40
N THR A 229 0.62 -4.72 -14.06
CA THR A 229 0.25 -5.97 -13.37
C THR A 229 -0.24 -5.68 -11.95
N PHE A 230 0.40 -4.76 -11.22
CA PHE A 230 -0.07 -4.37 -9.88
C PHE A 230 -1.30 -3.48 -9.93
N GLN A 231 -1.48 -2.63 -10.95
CA GLN A 231 -2.73 -1.87 -11.12
C GLN A 231 -3.94 -2.78 -11.26
N CYS A 232 -3.81 -3.88 -12.02
CA CYS A 232 -4.88 -4.86 -12.17
C CYS A 232 -5.02 -5.79 -10.96
N SER A 233 -3.93 -6.45 -10.54
CA SER A 233 -3.99 -7.42 -9.43
C SER A 233 -4.33 -6.78 -8.08
N GLY A 234 -4.08 -5.48 -7.93
CA GLY A 234 -4.49 -4.66 -6.79
C GLY A 234 -6.01 -4.44 -6.68
N MET A 235 -6.74 -4.60 -7.79
CA MET A 235 -8.12 -4.09 -7.93
C MET A 235 -9.11 -5.13 -8.49
N ASN A 236 -8.68 -6.37 -8.78
CA ASN A 236 -9.52 -7.33 -9.50
C ASN A 236 -10.45 -8.18 -8.63
N GLY A 237 -11.49 -7.55 -8.11
CA GLY A 237 -12.84 -8.10 -8.02
C GLY A 237 -13.73 -6.93 -8.37
N ARG A 238 -14.73 -7.09 -9.26
CA ARG A 238 -15.67 -6.02 -9.71
C ARG A 238 -15.54 -4.78 -8.83
N ALA A 239 -14.84 -3.76 -9.33
CA ALA A 239 -14.15 -2.73 -8.54
C ALA A 239 -15.09 -1.80 -7.74
N ARG A 240 -15.88 -2.38 -6.85
CA ARG A 240 -16.58 -1.75 -5.75
C ARG A 240 -16.27 -2.56 -4.49
N CYS A 241 -14.99 -2.77 -4.23
CA CYS A 241 -14.60 -3.03 -2.85
C CYS A 241 -14.89 -1.74 -2.08
N PHE A 242 -15.81 -1.82 -1.11
CA PHE A 242 -16.30 -0.78 -0.20
C PHE A 242 -17.61 -0.06 -0.56
N PRO A 243 -18.75 -0.76 -0.46
CA PRO A 243 -19.99 -0.12 -0.11
C PRO A 243 -20.33 -0.53 1.34
N LEU A 244 -19.52 -0.07 2.30
CA LEU A 244 -19.80 -0.27 3.74
C LEU A 244 -20.56 0.93 4.31
N LEU A 245 -21.78 1.20 3.83
CA LEU A 245 -22.64 2.21 4.47
C LEU A 245 -24.15 1.88 4.56
N LYS A 246 -24.61 0.66 4.21
CA LYS A 246 -26.04 0.31 4.41
C LYS A 246 -26.36 -0.79 5.42
N SER A 247 -25.45 -1.69 5.75
CA SER A 247 -25.80 -2.85 6.61
C SER A 247 -25.61 -2.66 8.12
N ASN A 248 -25.14 -1.50 8.59
CA ASN A 248 -24.92 -1.23 10.02
C ASN A 248 -25.73 -0.03 10.56
N LEU A 249 -26.77 0.41 9.85
CA LEU A 249 -27.70 1.42 10.33
C LEU A 249 -28.97 0.84 10.98
N ASP A 250 -29.07 -0.49 11.05
CA ASP A 250 -30.17 -1.22 11.72
C ASP A 250 -29.72 -1.85 13.07
N LEU A 251 -28.94 -1.11 13.86
CA LEU A 251 -28.67 -1.43 15.27
C LEU A 251 -28.90 -0.21 16.17
#